data_AF-A0A8D8Z865-F1
#
_entry.id   AF-A0A8D8Z865-F1
#
_cell.length_a   1.000
_cell.length_b   1.000
_cell.length_c   1.000
_cell.angle_alpha   90.00
_cell.angle_beta   90.00
_cell.angle_gamma   90.00
#
_symmetry.space_group_name_H-M   'P 1'
#
loop_
_entity.id
_entity.type
_entity.pdbx_description
1 polymer ?
#
loop_
_entity_poly.entity_id
_entity_poly.type
_entity_poly.pdbx_seq_one_letter_code
_entity_poly.pdbx_strand_id
1 'polypeptide(L)'
;MLDLERTMPPVEFKSFTQGSFTNRRSDKFSCGTWTDMCIEQELMKHLKSSGGLTRGRGTSDAVLSRWTLGMSTHRKICNAVEVFSGIDFSSSEQYVDSRESTVKRDQTDVQKMKDWFRQHPPFQDTAEIISISTGLVGDETINCHISREVGVEFMK
;
A
#
# COMPACT_ATOMS: atom_id res chain seq x y z
N MET A 1 -1.55 -19.79 24.60
CA MET A 1 -1.98 -20.11 23.23
C MET A 1 -3.32 -19.41 23.02
N LEU A 2 -3.51 -18.64 21.95
CA LEU A 2 -4.80 -18.02 21.67
C LEU A 2 -5.86 -19.12 21.47
N ASP A 3 -7.04 -18.90 22.03
CA ASP A 3 -8.19 -19.81 21.86
C ASP A 3 -8.77 -19.63 20.46
N LEU A 4 -8.30 -20.46 19.52
CA LEU A 4 -8.64 -20.38 18.11
C LEU A 4 -10.14 -20.52 17.84
N GLU A 5 -10.86 -21.28 18.66
CA GLU A 5 -12.31 -21.47 18.54
C GLU A 5 -13.05 -20.15 18.72
N ARG A 6 -12.59 -19.32 19.66
CA ARG A 6 -13.20 -18.02 19.96
C ARG A 6 -12.71 -16.89 19.06
N THR A 7 -11.50 -17.00 18.51
CA THR A 7 -10.88 -15.90 17.76
C THR A 7 -11.02 -16.02 16.25
N MET A 8 -11.06 -17.23 15.70
CA MET A 8 -11.18 -17.46 14.26
C MET A 8 -12.65 -17.41 13.80
N PRO A 9 -12.95 -16.98 12.55
CA PRO A 9 -14.28 -17.14 12.00
C PRO A 9 -14.77 -18.61 12.09
N PRO A 10 -16.00 -18.87 12.56
CA PRO A 10 -16.47 -20.25 12.83
C PRO A 10 -16.39 -21.20 11.62
N VAL A 11 -16.56 -20.67 10.41
CA VAL A 11 -16.46 -21.45 9.16
C VAL A 11 -15.03 -21.94 8.93
N GLU A 12 -14.03 -21.10 9.18
CA GLU A 12 -12.61 -21.43 8.99
C GLU A 12 -12.13 -22.38 10.09
N PHE A 13 -12.57 -22.15 11.33
CA PHE A 13 -12.29 -23.04 12.46
C PHE A 13 -12.88 -24.43 12.22
N LYS A 14 -14.15 -24.51 11.80
CA LYS A 14 -14.79 -25.79 11.46
C LYS A 14 -14.03 -26.51 10.34
N SER A 15 -13.70 -25.81 9.25
CA SER A 15 -12.96 -26.38 8.13
C SER A 15 -11.57 -26.91 8.57
N PHE A 16 -10.88 -26.18 9.45
CA PHE A 16 -9.63 -26.63 10.06
C PHE A 16 -9.82 -27.90 10.91
N THR A 17 -10.80 -27.90 11.82
CA THR A 17 -11.08 -29.09 12.68
C THR A 17 -11.50 -30.32 11.88
N GLN A 18 -12.03 -30.13 10.67
CA GLN A 18 -12.42 -31.20 9.75
C GLN A 18 -11.25 -31.69 8.88
N GLY A 19 -10.05 -31.14 9.04
CA GLY A 19 -8.84 -31.56 8.33
C GLY A 19 -8.71 -30.97 6.91
N SER A 20 -9.46 -29.92 6.57
CA SER A 20 -9.31 -29.24 5.28
C SER A 20 -7.95 -28.56 5.19
N PHE A 21 -7.22 -28.83 4.10
CA PHE A 21 -5.94 -28.18 3.82
C PHE A 21 -6.09 -26.75 3.26
N THR A 22 -7.17 -26.50 2.50
CA THR A 22 -7.41 -25.23 1.80
C THR A 22 -8.80 -24.71 2.11
N ASN A 23 -8.89 -23.48 2.59
CA ASN A 23 -10.12 -22.73 2.74
C ASN A 23 -10.38 -21.87 1.50
N ARG A 24 -11.62 -21.88 1.01
CA ARG A 24 -12.07 -21.03 -0.10
C ARG A 24 -13.16 -20.09 0.40
N ARG A 25 -12.96 -18.78 0.21
CA ARG A 25 -13.97 -17.75 0.53
C ARG A 25 -14.83 -17.35 -0.68
N SER A 26 -14.45 -17.80 -1.88
CA SER A 26 -15.19 -17.59 -3.12
C SER A 26 -14.94 -18.76 -4.08
N ASP A 27 -15.68 -18.83 -5.18
CA ASP A 27 -15.48 -19.89 -6.18
C ASP A 27 -14.48 -19.53 -7.30
N LYS A 28 -13.77 -18.40 -7.18
CA LYS A 28 -12.83 -17.93 -8.20
C LYS A 28 -11.62 -18.86 -8.39
N PHE A 29 -11.00 -18.79 -9.57
CA PHE A 29 -9.74 -19.50 -9.84
C PHE A 29 -8.62 -18.98 -8.91
N SER A 30 -7.88 -19.91 -8.29
CA SER A 30 -6.81 -19.65 -7.31
C SER A 30 -7.20 -18.82 -6.07
N CYS A 31 -8.44 -18.90 -5.60
CA CYS A 31 -8.87 -18.27 -4.34
C CYS A 31 -8.64 -19.12 -3.08
N GLY A 32 -7.96 -20.26 -3.23
CA GLY A 32 -7.66 -21.18 -2.13
C GLY A 32 -6.57 -20.61 -1.24
N THR A 33 -6.88 -20.44 0.05
CA THR A 33 -5.90 -20.06 1.07
C THR A 33 -5.62 -21.28 1.94
N TRP A 34 -4.35 -21.58 2.21
CA TRP A 34 -4.00 -22.70 3.07
C TRP A 34 -4.48 -22.45 4.50
N THR A 35 -4.95 -23.48 5.16
CA THR A 35 -5.54 -23.35 6.50
C THR A 35 -4.51 -22.85 7.53
N ASP A 36 -3.24 -23.24 7.37
CA ASP A 36 -2.13 -22.73 8.18
C ASP A 36 -1.96 -21.21 8.01
N MET A 37 -1.99 -20.72 6.77
CA MET A 37 -1.96 -19.28 6.46
C MET A 37 -3.16 -18.53 7.08
N CYS A 38 -4.35 -19.15 7.15
CA CYS A 38 -5.51 -18.56 7.84
C CYS A 38 -5.25 -18.42 9.36
N ILE A 39 -4.64 -19.43 9.99
CA ILE A 39 -4.28 -19.41 11.42
C ILE A 39 -3.23 -18.32 11.66
N GLU A 40 -2.16 -18.30 10.88
CA GLU A 40 -1.09 -17.29 10.99
C GLU A 40 -1.65 -15.88 10.86
N GLN A 41 -2.49 -15.61 9.86
CA GLN A 41 -3.10 -14.31 9.68
C GLN A 41 -3.95 -13.89 10.89
N GLU A 42 -4.73 -14.80 11.46
CA GLU A 42 -5.57 -14.48 12.62
C GLU A 42 -4.71 -14.17 13.87
N LEU A 43 -3.69 -14.99 14.12
CA LEU A 43 -2.71 -14.73 15.19
C LEU A 43 -2.01 -13.38 14.98
N MET A 44 -1.61 -13.07 13.75
CA MET A 44 -0.94 -11.82 13.40
C MET A 44 -1.87 -10.61 13.52
N LYS A 45 -3.17 -10.71 13.24
CA LYS A 45 -4.13 -9.61 13.47
C LYS A 45 -4.18 -9.23 14.94
N HIS A 46 -4.22 -10.20 15.84
CA HIS A 46 -4.21 -9.96 17.29
C HIS A 46 -2.90 -9.33 17.76
N LEU A 47 -1.77 -9.75 17.18
CA LEU A 47 -0.45 -9.18 17.45
C LEU A 47 -0.30 -7.74 16.91
N LYS A 48 -0.99 -7.42 15.82
CA LYS A 48 -1.00 -6.07 15.21
C LYS A 48 -1.94 -5.10 15.95
N SER A 49 -3.05 -5.59 16.49
CA SER A 49 -4.06 -4.77 17.17
C SER A 49 -3.73 -4.50 18.64
N SER A 50 -3.14 -5.47 19.37
CA SER A 50 -2.71 -5.32 20.75
C SER A 50 -1.20 -5.48 20.89
N GLY A 51 -0.49 -4.48 21.44
CA GLY A 51 0.95 -4.57 21.72
C GLY A 51 1.92 -4.12 20.62
N GLY A 52 1.43 -3.83 19.40
CA GLY A 52 2.09 -2.85 18.51
C GLY A 52 3.33 -3.33 17.73
N LEU A 53 3.25 -4.43 16.98
CA LEU A 53 4.26 -4.74 15.95
C LEU A 53 4.20 -3.76 14.75
N THR A 54 2.99 -3.36 14.35
CA THR A 54 2.74 -2.45 13.21
C THR A 54 2.39 -1.01 13.61
N ARG A 55 2.35 -0.69 14.90
CA ARG A 55 2.10 0.68 15.42
C ARG A 55 3.33 1.28 16.12
N GLY A 56 4.50 0.67 15.95
CA GLY A 56 5.73 1.04 16.65
C GLY A 56 6.99 0.69 15.88
N ARG A 57 7.93 -0.02 16.52
CA ARG A 57 9.33 -0.23 16.08
C ARG A 57 9.56 -0.86 14.69
N GLY A 58 8.53 -1.38 14.00
CA GLY A 58 8.66 -2.08 12.71
C GLY A 58 8.25 -1.30 11.46
N THR A 59 7.63 -0.13 11.60
CA THR A 59 7.11 0.68 10.49
C THR A 59 7.56 2.13 10.62
N SER A 60 8.86 2.38 10.46
CA SER A 60 9.35 3.76 10.39
C SER A 60 8.86 4.45 9.11
N ASP A 61 8.82 5.78 9.13
CA ASP A 61 8.46 6.58 7.95
C ASP A 61 9.35 6.29 6.75
N ALA A 62 10.61 5.92 6.97
CA ALA A 62 11.54 5.48 5.93
C ALA A 62 11.08 4.16 5.28
N VAL A 63 10.59 3.20 6.08
CA VAL A 63 10.05 1.93 5.56
C VAL A 63 8.78 2.21 4.78
N LEU A 64 7.84 3.00 5.32
CA LEU A 64 6.61 3.37 4.62
C LEU A 64 6.91 4.08 3.30
N SER A 65 7.80 5.08 3.31
CA SER A 65 8.26 5.78 2.11
C SER A 65 8.83 4.81 1.08
N ARG A 66 9.66 3.84 1.49
CA ARG A 66 10.21 2.84 0.57
C ARG A 66 9.14 1.95 -0.04
N TRP A 67 8.11 1.56 0.72
CA TRP A 67 6.99 0.79 0.19
C TRP A 67 6.16 1.62 -0.80
N THR A 68 5.79 2.84 -0.43
CA THR A 68 4.97 3.73 -1.26
C THR A 68 5.68 4.11 -2.56
N LEU A 69 6.93 4.55 -2.47
CA LEU A 69 7.72 4.93 -3.63
C LEU A 69 8.15 3.72 -4.45
N GLY A 70 8.52 2.62 -3.77
CA GLY A 70 8.94 1.37 -4.39
C GLY A 70 7.86 0.73 -5.25
N MET A 71 6.58 0.92 -4.90
CA MET A 71 5.45 0.40 -5.69
C MET A 71 5.46 0.92 -7.14
N SER A 72 5.83 2.18 -7.35
CA SER A 72 5.93 2.78 -8.69
C SER A 72 7.04 2.12 -9.55
N THR A 73 8.16 1.79 -8.93
CA THR A 73 9.27 1.06 -9.57
C THR A 73 8.88 -0.40 -9.81
N HIS A 74 8.21 -1.02 -8.84
CA HIS A 74 7.74 -2.40 -8.94
C HIS A 74 6.79 -2.58 -10.14
N ARG A 75 5.86 -1.65 -10.35
CA ARG A 75 4.96 -1.67 -11.52
C ARG A 75 5.73 -1.73 -12.85
N LYS A 76 6.85 -1.01 -12.98
CA LYS A 76 7.68 -1.04 -14.19
C LYS A 76 8.31 -2.41 -14.41
N ILE A 77 8.78 -3.04 -13.33
CA ILE A 77 9.36 -4.39 -13.37
C ILE A 77 8.27 -5.40 -13.75
N CYS A 78 7.10 -5.35 -13.13
CA CYS A 78 5.97 -6.22 -13.48
C CYS A 78 5.61 -6.09 -14.96
N ASN A 79 5.47 -4.86 -15.46
CA ASN A 79 5.17 -4.62 -16.88
C ASN A 79 6.25 -5.19 -17.81
N ALA A 80 7.54 -5.06 -17.45
CA ALA A 80 8.63 -5.65 -18.22
C ALA A 80 8.56 -7.19 -18.23
N VAL A 81 8.18 -7.81 -17.11
CA VAL A 81 7.99 -9.26 -17.00
C VAL A 81 6.76 -9.72 -17.80
N GLU A 82 5.68 -8.96 -17.79
CA GLU A 82 4.48 -9.22 -18.61
C GLU A 82 4.83 -9.20 -20.10
N VAL A 83 5.52 -8.16 -20.57
CA VAL A 83 5.99 -8.04 -21.96
C VAL A 83 6.94 -9.19 -22.32
N PHE A 84 7.89 -9.53 -21.44
CA PHE A 84 8.84 -10.62 -21.66
C PHE A 84 8.16 -11.99 -21.74
N SER A 85 7.17 -12.24 -20.88
CA SER A 85 6.45 -13.52 -20.81
C SER A 85 5.31 -13.64 -21.83
N GLY A 86 4.89 -12.53 -22.45
CA GLY A 86 3.71 -12.49 -23.31
C GLY A 86 2.39 -12.70 -22.56
N ILE A 87 2.40 -12.52 -21.24
CA ILE A 87 1.24 -12.70 -20.36
C ILE A 87 0.74 -11.32 -19.94
N ASP A 88 -0.52 -11.02 -20.23
CA ASP A 88 -1.18 -9.78 -19.82
C ASP A 88 -2.04 -10.02 -18.58
N PHE A 89 -1.66 -9.42 -17.45
CA PHE A 89 -2.43 -9.52 -16.21
C PHE A 89 -3.71 -8.68 -16.24
N SER A 90 -3.88 -7.75 -17.17
CA SER A 90 -5.08 -6.91 -17.28
C SER A 90 -6.36 -7.72 -17.54
N SER A 91 -6.21 -8.86 -18.24
CA SER A 91 -7.32 -9.79 -18.53
C SER A 91 -7.68 -10.69 -17.34
N SER A 92 -6.81 -10.77 -16.33
CA SER A 92 -7.01 -11.66 -15.18
C SER A 92 -8.14 -11.15 -14.28
N GLU A 93 -9.01 -12.07 -13.85
CA GLU A 93 -9.99 -11.78 -12.80
C GLU A 93 -9.36 -11.44 -11.44
N GLN A 94 -8.06 -11.74 -11.28
CA GLN A 94 -7.33 -11.51 -10.03
C GLN A 94 -6.78 -10.09 -9.93
N TYR A 95 -6.56 -9.40 -11.05
CA TYR A 95 -5.93 -8.08 -11.11
C TYR A 95 -6.87 -7.03 -11.74
N VAL A 96 -8.09 -6.95 -11.21
CA VAL A 96 -9.14 -6.04 -11.70
C VAL A 96 -8.73 -4.56 -11.69
N ASP A 97 -7.81 -4.19 -10.81
CA ASP A 97 -7.29 -2.81 -10.70
C ASP A 97 -6.26 -2.48 -11.79
N SER A 98 -5.65 -3.49 -12.41
CA SER A 98 -4.74 -3.30 -13.55
C SER A 98 -5.47 -3.24 -14.89
N ARG A 99 -6.79 -3.42 -14.91
CA ARG A 99 -7.61 -3.28 -16.12
C ARG A 99 -7.51 -1.87 -16.66
N GLU A 100 -7.45 -1.75 -17.97
CA GLU A 100 -7.39 -0.45 -18.66
C GLU A 100 -8.55 0.48 -18.24
N SER A 101 -9.75 -0.07 -18.05
CA SER A 101 -10.91 0.69 -17.55
C SER A 101 -10.68 1.31 -16.17
N THR A 102 -10.04 0.57 -15.26
CA THR A 102 -9.74 1.03 -13.90
C THR A 102 -8.63 2.08 -13.94
N VAL A 103 -7.55 1.82 -14.68
CA VAL A 103 -6.45 2.78 -14.87
C VAL A 103 -6.97 4.09 -15.46
N LYS A 104 -7.83 4.03 -16.48
CA LYS A 104 -8.42 5.22 -17.13
C LYS A 104 -9.32 6.00 -16.17
N ARG A 105 -10.10 5.31 -15.34
CA ARG A 105 -10.93 5.94 -14.30
C ARG A 105 -10.05 6.63 -13.25
N ASP A 106 -9.04 5.95 -12.74
CA ASP A 106 -8.11 6.51 -11.74
C ASP A 106 -7.39 7.74 -12.30
N GLN A 107 -6.96 7.70 -13.56
CA GLN A 107 -6.32 8.84 -14.21
C GLN A 107 -7.27 10.02 -14.40
N THR A 108 -8.55 9.75 -14.69
CA THR A 108 -9.61 10.76 -14.76
C THR A 108 -9.85 11.38 -13.38
N ASP A 109 -9.90 10.58 -12.32
CA ASP A 109 -10.15 11.05 -10.96
C ASP A 109 -8.95 11.84 -10.40
N VAL A 110 -7.72 11.42 -10.71
CA VAL A 110 -6.51 12.21 -10.43
C VAL A 110 -6.59 13.57 -11.13
N GLN A 111 -7.07 13.62 -12.38
CA GLN A 111 -7.20 14.87 -13.10
C GLN A 111 -8.25 15.79 -12.44
N LYS A 112 -9.41 15.25 -12.05
CA LYS A 112 -10.42 16.01 -11.29
C LYS A 112 -9.85 16.59 -10.00
N MET A 113 -9.08 15.79 -9.27
CA MET A 113 -8.44 16.24 -8.02
C MET A 113 -7.44 17.37 -8.29
N LYS A 114 -6.61 17.25 -9.34
CA LYS A 114 -5.71 18.33 -9.76
C LYS A 114 -6.45 19.61 -10.10
N ASP A 115 -7.54 19.51 -10.87
CA ASP A 115 -8.33 20.67 -11.28
C ASP A 115 -9.07 21.30 -10.10
N TRP A 116 -9.47 20.50 -9.12
CA TRP A 116 -10.03 21.00 -7.86
C TRP A 116 -8.98 21.80 -7.08
N PHE A 117 -7.77 21.28 -6.89
CA PHE A 117 -6.69 21.98 -6.18
C PHE A 117 -6.21 23.24 -6.90
N ARG A 118 -6.27 23.28 -8.24
CA ARG A 118 -5.95 24.50 -9.01
C ARG A 118 -6.96 25.62 -8.76
N GLN A 119 -8.23 25.27 -8.62
CA GLN A 119 -9.30 26.23 -8.34
C GLN A 119 -9.36 26.61 -6.85
N HIS A 120 -8.91 25.71 -5.99
CA HIS A 120 -8.92 25.86 -4.53
C HIS A 120 -7.50 25.62 -4.00
N PRO A 121 -6.56 26.56 -4.24
CA PRO A 121 -5.20 26.43 -3.75
C PRO A 121 -5.24 26.23 -2.23
N PRO A 122 -4.74 25.09 -1.72
CA PRO A 122 -4.87 24.74 -0.30
C PRO A 122 -3.89 25.53 0.58
N PHE A 123 -2.91 26.20 -0.02
CA PHE A 123 -1.87 26.95 0.66
C PHE A 123 -1.90 28.42 0.23
N GLN A 124 -1.44 29.27 1.12
CA GLN A 124 -1.31 30.71 0.88
C GLN A 124 -0.06 30.95 0.02
N ASP A 125 -0.12 31.93 -0.90
CA ASP A 125 1.06 32.36 -1.64
C ASP A 125 1.95 33.21 -0.72
N THR A 126 2.93 32.57 -0.08
CA THR A 126 3.93 33.21 0.79
C THR A 126 5.34 32.99 0.24
N ALA A 127 6.20 33.99 0.39
CA ALA A 127 7.63 33.86 0.05
C ALA A 127 8.39 32.98 1.08
N GLU A 128 7.79 32.76 2.24
CA GLU A 128 8.36 32.03 3.37
C GLU A 128 8.07 30.52 3.26
N ILE A 129 9.00 29.69 3.74
CA ILE A 129 8.82 28.24 3.83
C ILE A 129 8.11 27.93 5.15
N ILE A 130 6.92 27.33 5.08
CA ILE A 130 6.12 27.04 6.28
C ILE A 130 5.91 25.53 6.42
N SER A 131 6.17 24.99 7.62
CA SER A 131 5.84 23.62 7.96
C SER A 131 4.32 23.44 8.08
N ILE A 132 3.73 22.62 7.21
CA ILE A 132 2.27 22.38 7.22
C ILE A 132 1.81 21.68 8.52
N SER A 133 2.66 20.86 9.12
CA SER A 133 2.30 20.11 10.34
C SER A 133 2.41 20.94 11.61
N THR A 134 3.32 21.92 11.66
CA THR A 134 3.62 22.69 12.89
C THR A 134 3.34 24.18 12.77
N GLY A 135 3.15 24.70 11.57
CA GLY A 135 3.01 26.14 11.29
C GLY A 135 4.32 26.94 11.43
N LEU A 136 5.46 26.29 11.67
CA LEU A 136 6.74 26.96 11.83
C LEU A 136 7.25 27.54 10.51
N VAL A 137 7.66 28.80 10.55
CA VAL A 137 8.32 29.48 9.43
C VAL A 137 9.81 29.15 9.46
N GLY A 138 10.33 28.71 8.32
CA GLY A 138 11.74 28.40 8.12
C GLY A 138 12.61 29.65 8.02
N ASP A 139 13.83 29.53 8.53
CA ASP A 139 14.86 30.55 8.37
C ASP A 139 15.69 30.33 7.08
N GLU A 140 16.69 31.18 6.86
CA GLU A 140 17.61 31.11 5.71
C GLU A 140 18.43 29.81 5.66
N THR A 141 18.45 29.02 6.74
CA THR A 141 19.18 27.74 6.77
C THR A 141 18.37 26.59 6.18
N ILE A 142 17.05 26.76 6.02
CA ILE A 142 16.17 25.71 5.51
C ILE A 142 16.26 25.60 3.99
N ASN A 143 16.77 24.46 3.52
CA ASN A 143 16.94 24.15 2.11
C ASN A 143 16.02 23.00 1.60
N CYS A 144 14.97 22.64 2.34
CA CYS A 144 14.12 21.49 1.98
C CYS A 144 13.48 21.59 0.60
N HIS A 145 13.20 22.81 0.14
CA HIS A 145 12.63 23.13 -1.17
C HIS A 145 13.59 22.82 -2.34
N ILE A 146 14.91 22.78 -2.10
CA ILE A 146 15.95 22.39 -3.08
C ILE A 146 16.57 21.02 -2.77
N SER A 147 15.87 20.19 -1.99
CA SER A 147 16.38 18.89 -1.54
C SER A 147 16.76 17.95 -2.70
N ARG A 148 16.08 18.06 -3.84
CA ARG A 148 16.37 17.25 -5.02
C ARG A 148 17.71 17.65 -5.64
N GLU A 149 17.95 18.94 -5.81
CA GLU A 149 19.17 19.50 -6.40
C GLU A 149 20.39 19.13 -5.54
N VAL A 150 20.29 19.33 -4.23
CA VAL A 150 21.32 18.95 -3.25
C VAL A 150 21.57 17.44 -3.30
N GLY A 151 20.51 16.62 -3.36
CA GLY A 151 20.64 15.17 -3.45
C GLY A 151 21.31 14.70 -4.75
N VAL A 152 21.02 15.35 -5.88
CA VAL A 152 21.68 15.05 -7.16
C VAL A 152 23.16 15.46 -7.13
N GLU A 153 23.49 16.60 -6.52
CA GLU A 153 24.88 17.03 -6.34
C GLU A 153 25.67 16.05 -5.47
N PHE A 154 25.08 15.56 -4.38
CA PHE A 154 25.69 14.56 -3.51
C PHE A 154 25.92 13.19 -4.17
N MET A 155 25.18 12.87 -5.24
CA MET A 155 25.31 11.61 -5.98
C MET A 155 26.30 11.70 -7.15
N LYS A 156 26.87 12.88 -7.43
CA LYS A 156 27.96 13.05 -8.39
C LYS A 156 29.32 12.80 -7.74
#